data_AF-A0A9E1ZXD9-F1
#
_entry.id   AF-A0A9E1ZXD9-F1
#
_cell.length_a   1.000
_cell.length_b   1.000
_cell.length_c   1.000
_cell.angle_alpha   90.00
_cell.angle_beta   90.00
_cell.angle_gamma   90.00
#
_symmetry.space_group_name_H-M   'P 1'
#
loop_
_entity.id
_entity.type
_entity.pdbx_description
1 polymer ?
#
loop_
_entity_poly.entity_id
_entity_poly.type
_entity_poly.pdbx_seq_one_letter_code
_entity_poly.pdbx_strand_id
1 'polypeptide(L)'
;MKLLFITATRVGDAVLSTGLLNHLIESNPGIRVTVACGPAAVSLFEAVPNVDRVIGIEKKTLSLHWATLWTKCFGQFWDVLVDLRNSSMYYALLGGKRYHMTGSKEPVHRLVQLSKILGLENNPPLPKLWTGPQHEDAAVQHIPDGNPVLALGPTANWRAKTWRAEFFAELMEQLTGPTGILAGARVAVFGHESEREMAEPLIKAIPEERCLDLIGRIDLLTVAACLKRSDLYIGNDSGLMHLAAAAGVPTLGLFGPSKEEHYGPWGTHCGVVRTKQSYDTVFPPGFDHLTSDTLMDGLSVNAAVEAATTLWQRTKEAA
;
A
#
# COMPACT_ATOMS: atom_id res chain seq x y z
N MET A 1 -22.21 -10.01 17.37
CA MET A 1 -22.49 -9.81 15.93
C MET A 1 -21.36 -10.40 15.10
N LYS A 2 -21.60 -10.71 13.83
CA LYS A 2 -20.62 -11.23 12.86
C LYS A 2 -20.53 -10.34 11.63
N LEU A 3 -19.31 -9.98 11.25
CA LEU A 3 -18.97 -9.24 10.04
C LEU A 3 -18.26 -10.15 9.04
N LEU A 4 -18.74 -10.18 7.79
CA LEU A 4 -17.97 -10.66 6.65
C LEU A 4 -17.51 -9.47 5.82
N PHE A 5 -16.20 -9.28 5.70
CA PHE A 5 -15.57 -8.20 4.94
C PHE A 5 -14.79 -8.77 3.75
N ILE A 6 -15.38 -8.69 2.55
CA ILE A 6 -14.75 -9.15 1.30
C ILE A 6 -14.06 -7.95 0.65
N THR A 7 -12.73 -8.00 0.56
CA THR A 7 -11.91 -6.91 0.03
C THR A 7 -10.98 -7.36 -1.09
N ALA A 8 -10.26 -6.41 -1.66
CA ALA A 8 -9.51 -6.50 -2.89
C ALA A 8 -8.40 -7.57 -2.87
N THR A 9 -7.98 -7.95 -4.08
CA THR A 9 -6.90 -8.91 -4.28
C THR A 9 -5.51 -8.27 -4.12
N ARG A 10 -5.41 -6.96 -4.43
CA ARG A 10 -4.15 -6.22 -4.49
C ARG A 10 -3.91 -5.53 -3.15
N VAL A 11 -2.66 -5.52 -2.71
CA VAL A 11 -2.25 -4.94 -1.40
C VAL A 11 -2.68 -3.48 -1.27
N GLY A 12 -2.49 -2.64 -2.30
CA GLY A 12 -2.86 -1.22 -2.25
C GLY A 12 -4.35 -0.99 -1.95
N ASP A 13 -5.25 -1.58 -2.74
CA ASP A 13 -6.69 -1.50 -2.48
C ASP A 13 -7.09 -2.12 -1.13
N ALA A 14 -6.43 -3.21 -0.72
CA ALA A 14 -6.68 -3.84 0.57
C ALA A 14 -6.33 -2.90 1.73
N VAL A 15 -5.16 -2.24 1.67
CA VAL A 15 -4.73 -1.22 2.64
C VAL A 15 -5.72 -0.05 2.65
N LEU A 16 -6.09 0.50 1.48
CA LEU A 16 -7.08 1.59 1.42
C LEU A 16 -8.41 1.19 2.09
N SER A 17 -8.84 -0.07 1.96
CA SER A 17 -10.08 -0.53 2.56
C SER A 17 -10.05 -0.70 4.08
N THR A 18 -8.88 -0.71 4.73
CA THR A 18 -8.79 -1.01 6.17
C THR A 18 -9.44 0.07 7.04
N GLY A 19 -9.47 1.32 6.59
CA GLY A 19 -10.18 2.40 7.28
C GLY A 19 -11.68 2.14 7.41
N LEU A 20 -12.30 1.59 6.36
CA LEU A 20 -13.71 1.19 6.37
C LEU A 20 -13.94 0.01 7.33
N LEU A 21 -13.03 -0.98 7.33
CA LEU A 21 -13.10 -2.10 8.26
C LEU A 21 -13.00 -1.60 9.72
N ASN A 22 -12.07 -0.69 10.00
CA ASN A 22 -11.94 -0.10 11.33
C ASN A 22 -13.21 0.64 11.76
N HIS A 23 -13.78 1.46 10.87
CA HIS A 23 -15.03 2.18 11.14
C HIS A 23 -16.17 1.22 11.51
N LEU A 24 -16.29 0.08 10.83
CA LEU A 24 -17.30 -0.94 11.13
C LEU A 24 -17.06 -1.63 12.47
N ILE A 25 -15.80 -1.88 12.84
CA ILE A 25 -15.44 -2.46 14.14
C ILE A 25 -15.78 -1.49 15.27
N GLU A 26 -15.40 -0.21 15.13
CA GLU A 26 -15.66 0.83 16.13
C GLU A 26 -17.16 1.10 16.30
N SER A 27 -17.92 1.07 15.19
CA SER A 27 -19.37 1.26 15.22
C SER A 27 -20.15 0.05 15.75
N ASN A 28 -19.51 -1.12 15.92
CA ASN A 28 -20.14 -2.35 16.38
C ASN A 28 -19.24 -3.06 17.42
N PRO A 29 -19.17 -2.58 18.67
CA PRO A 29 -18.31 -3.15 19.70
C PRO A 29 -18.52 -4.66 19.88
N GLY A 30 -17.42 -5.42 19.92
CA GLY A 30 -17.45 -6.88 20.06
C GLY A 30 -17.92 -7.64 18.81
N ILE A 31 -18.02 -7.00 17.65
CA ILE A 31 -18.27 -7.70 16.38
C ILE A 31 -17.11 -8.66 16.07
N ARG A 32 -17.44 -9.90 15.74
CA ARG A 32 -16.46 -10.89 15.27
C ARG A 32 -16.24 -10.74 13.78
N VAL A 33 -14.99 -10.65 13.36
CA VAL A 33 -14.60 -10.28 12.00
C VAL A 33 -14.12 -11.50 11.24
N THR A 34 -14.68 -11.72 10.05
CA THR A 34 -14.10 -12.59 9.03
C THR A 34 -13.73 -11.75 7.82
N VAL A 35 -12.47 -11.80 7.40
CA VAL A 35 -12.00 -11.10 6.20
C VAL A 35 -11.78 -12.10 5.08
N ALA A 36 -12.16 -11.75 3.86
CA ALA A 36 -11.82 -12.50 2.66
C ALA A 36 -11.12 -11.58 1.65
N CYS A 37 -9.88 -11.89 1.29
CA CYS A 37 -9.01 -11.01 0.51
C CYS A 37 -8.12 -11.81 -0.46
N GLY A 38 -7.34 -11.13 -1.30
CA GLY A 38 -6.30 -11.82 -2.08
C GLY A 38 -5.21 -12.43 -1.19
N PRO A 39 -4.52 -13.50 -1.64
CA PRO A 39 -3.45 -14.14 -0.87
C PRO A 39 -2.35 -13.16 -0.42
N ALA A 40 -1.98 -12.22 -1.30
CA ALA A 40 -0.97 -11.21 -1.03
C ALA A 40 -1.33 -10.25 0.11
N ALA A 41 -2.61 -10.14 0.49
CA ALA A 41 -3.07 -9.25 1.55
C ALA A 41 -3.51 -10.00 2.81
N VAL A 42 -3.35 -11.32 2.90
CA VAL A 42 -3.82 -12.10 4.06
C VAL A 42 -3.18 -11.62 5.37
N SER A 43 -1.86 -11.51 5.41
CA SER A 43 -1.12 -11.09 6.61
C SER A 43 -1.56 -9.72 7.12
N LEU A 44 -1.95 -8.80 6.23
CA LEU A 44 -2.45 -7.47 6.58
C LEU A 44 -3.64 -7.49 7.56
N PHE A 45 -4.45 -8.55 7.55
CA PHE A 45 -5.66 -8.66 8.35
C PHE A 45 -5.55 -9.57 9.58
N GLU A 46 -4.39 -10.21 9.81
CA GLU A 46 -4.20 -11.20 10.87
C GLU A 46 -4.26 -10.60 12.28
N ALA A 47 -3.88 -9.33 12.43
CA ALA A 47 -3.91 -8.62 13.72
C ALA A 47 -5.17 -7.74 13.89
N VAL A 48 -6.18 -7.87 13.02
CA VAL A 48 -7.44 -7.12 13.14
C VAL A 48 -8.14 -7.47 14.47
N PRO A 49 -8.65 -6.49 15.23
CA PRO A 49 -9.38 -6.76 16.46
C PRO A 49 -10.58 -7.67 16.24
N ASN A 50 -10.74 -8.68 17.10
CA ASN A 50 -11.82 -9.68 17.03
C ASN A 50 -11.87 -10.47 15.71
N VAL A 51 -10.74 -10.63 15.01
CA VAL A 51 -10.69 -11.46 13.80
C VAL A 51 -10.78 -12.94 14.17
N ASP A 52 -11.86 -13.59 13.71
CA ASP A 52 -12.03 -15.04 13.83
C ASP A 52 -11.23 -15.76 12.73
N ARG A 53 -11.26 -15.20 11.51
CA ARG A 53 -10.73 -15.85 10.30
C ARG A 53 -10.29 -14.82 9.24
N VAL A 54 -9.16 -15.09 8.60
CA VAL A 54 -8.77 -14.45 7.34
C VAL A 54 -8.74 -15.51 6.23
N ILE A 55 -9.43 -15.26 5.14
CA ILE A 55 -9.62 -16.20 4.04
C ILE A 55 -8.90 -15.67 2.80
N GLY A 56 -7.79 -16.31 2.41
CA GLY A 56 -7.13 -16.08 1.13
C GLY A 56 -7.96 -16.62 -0.04
N ILE A 57 -8.29 -15.75 -0.99
CA ILE A 57 -9.06 -16.08 -2.21
C ILE A 57 -8.08 -16.26 -3.36
N GLU A 58 -7.64 -17.49 -3.59
CA GLU A 58 -6.84 -17.83 -4.77
C GLU A 58 -7.71 -17.87 -6.02
N LYS A 59 -7.26 -17.24 -7.11
CA LYS A 59 -7.98 -17.22 -8.37
C LYS A 59 -7.98 -18.64 -8.98
N LYS A 60 -9.15 -19.27 -9.01
CA LYS A 60 -9.38 -20.54 -9.70
C LYS A 60 -9.99 -20.33 -11.09
N THR A 61 -9.78 -21.28 -11.99
CA THR A 61 -10.43 -21.36 -13.30
C THR A 61 -11.96 -21.35 -13.15
N LEU A 62 -12.66 -20.86 -14.18
CA LEU A 62 -14.13 -20.75 -14.20
C LEU A 62 -14.73 -20.02 -12.97
N SER A 63 -13.94 -19.15 -12.33
CA SER A 63 -14.36 -18.40 -11.13
C SER A 63 -14.79 -19.27 -9.93
N LEU A 64 -14.35 -20.53 -9.87
CA LEU A 64 -14.68 -21.49 -8.78
C LEU A 64 -14.19 -21.07 -7.39
N HIS A 65 -13.35 -20.04 -7.32
CA HIS A 65 -12.91 -19.44 -6.07
C HIS A 65 -14.06 -18.82 -5.28
N TRP A 66 -15.11 -18.35 -5.95
CA TRP A 66 -16.33 -17.88 -5.28
C TRP A 66 -17.12 -19.03 -4.66
N ALA A 67 -17.22 -20.18 -5.34
CA ALA A 67 -17.81 -21.38 -4.73
C ALA A 67 -16.99 -21.84 -3.50
N THR A 68 -15.66 -21.78 -3.58
CA THR A 68 -14.77 -22.09 -2.45
C THR A 68 -14.95 -21.10 -1.29
N LEU A 69 -15.14 -19.82 -1.57
CA LEU A 69 -15.43 -18.83 -0.54
C LEU A 69 -16.83 -19.07 0.06
N TRP A 70 -17.81 -19.41 -0.78
CA TRP A 70 -19.17 -19.74 -0.34
C TRP A 70 -19.15 -20.90 0.64
N THR A 71 -18.45 -22.00 0.34
CA THR A 71 -18.35 -23.13 1.27
C THR A 71 -17.64 -22.78 2.58
N LYS A 72 -16.84 -21.72 2.63
CA LYS A 72 -16.22 -21.24 3.88
C LYS A 72 -17.12 -20.31 4.69
N CYS A 73 -18.15 -19.72 4.07
CA CYS A 73 -19.01 -18.70 4.67
C CYS A 73 -20.49 -19.09 4.81
N PHE A 74 -20.95 -20.16 4.12
CA PHE A 74 -22.33 -20.63 4.20
C PHE A 74 -22.67 -21.23 5.57
N GLY A 75 -23.97 -21.35 5.86
CA GLY A 75 -24.45 -21.90 7.13
C GLY A 75 -24.33 -20.91 8.30
N GLN A 76 -23.98 -19.65 8.03
CA GLN A 76 -23.90 -18.59 9.03
C GLN A 76 -24.80 -17.42 8.64
N PHE A 77 -25.38 -16.76 9.65
CA PHE A 77 -26.01 -15.45 9.47
C PHE A 77 -24.96 -14.36 9.73
N TRP A 78 -24.76 -13.48 8.75
CA TRP A 78 -23.83 -12.35 8.83
C TRP A 78 -24.59 -11.07 9.20
N ASP A 79 -24.40 -10.54 10.41
CA ASP A 79 -25.08 -9.31 10.84
C ASP A 79 -24.71 -8.12 9.94
N VAL A 80 -23.46 -8.08 9.50
CA VAL A 80 -22.93 -7.12 8.52
C VAL A 80 -22.17 -7.87 7.43
N LEU A 81 -22.48 -7.58 6.16
CA LEU A 81 -21.77 -8.11 5.00
C LEU A 81 -21.30 -6.95 4.13
N VAL A 82 -19.99 -6.87 3.91
CA VAL A 82 -19.36 -5.89 3.03
C VAL A 82 -18.68 -6.63 1.87
N ASP A 83 -18.97 -6.22 0.64
CA ASP A 83 -18.32 -6.75 -0.56
C ASP A 83 -17.79 -5.66 -1.48
N LEU A 84 -16.50 -5.35 -1.34
CA LEU A 84 -15.80 -4.36 -2.16
C LEU A 84 -15.40 -4.90 -3.53
N ARG A 85 -15.61 -6.20 -3.81
CA ARG A 85 -15.32 -6.87 -5.07
C ARG A 85 -16.55 -7.05 -5.95
N ASN A 86 -17.73 -6.69 -5.46
CA ASN A 86 -19.02 -6.87 -6.14
C ASN A 86 -19.20 -8.31 -6.64
N SER A 87 -18.94 -9.29 -5.77
CA SER A 87 -19.01 -10.70 -6.12
C SER A 87 -20.44 -11.24 -6.01
N SER A 88 -20.72 -12.37 -6.69
CA SER A 88 -22.03 -13.03 -6.57
C SER A 88 -22.32 -13.54 -5.15
N MET A 89 -21.30 -13.67 -4.29
CA MET A 89 -21.44 -14.02 -2.88
C MET A 89 -22.35 -13.08 -2.12
N TYR A 90 -22.30 -11.80 -2.50
CA TYR A 90 -23.12 -10.75 -1.92
C TYR A 90 -24.61 -11.10 -1.94
N TYR A 91 -25.10 -11.86 -2.93
CA TYR A 91 -26.51 -12.23 -3.04
C TYR A 91 -26.83 -13.61 -2.44
N ALA A 92 -25.83 -14.50 -2.36
CA ALA A 92 -26.03 -15.91 -1.99
C ALA A 92 -25.91 -16.22 -0.49
N LEU A 93 -25.34 -15.30 0.31
CA LEU A 93 -25.19 -15.47 1.76
C LEU A 93 -26.38 -14.90 2.53
N LEU A 94 -26.72 -15.51 3.67
CA LEU A 94 -27.69 -14.97 4.62
C LEU A 94 -27.03 -13.86 5.45
N GLY A 95 -27.73 -12.74 5.61
CA GLY A 95 -27.19 -11.63 6.39
C GLY A 95 -28.14 -10.43 6.48
N GLY A 96 -27.87 -9.59 7.48
CA GLY A 96 -28.62 -8.38 7.82
C GLY A 96 -28.19 -7.18 6.98
N LYS A 97 -27.39 -6.28 7.54
CA LYS A 97 -26.91 -5.07 6.84
C LYS A 97 -25.93 -5.45 5.75
N ARG A 98 -26.09 -4.85 4.56
CA ARG A 98 -25.30 -5.17 3.38
C ARG A 98 -24.76 -3.93 2.72
N TYR A 99 -23.49 -4.00 2.33
CA TYR A 99 -22.80 -2.94 1.61
C TYR A 99 -21.98 -3.59 0.49
N HIS A 100 -22.08 -3.08 -0.72
CA HIS A 100 -21.25 -3.57 -1.82
C HIS A 100 -20.86 -2.45 -2.75
N MET A 101 -19.75 -2.69 -3.46
CA MET A 101 -19.30 -1.81 -4.51
C MET A 101 -20.28 -1.84 -5.68
N THR A 102 -20.84 -0.69 -6.03
CA THR A 102 -21.49 -0.47 -7.33
C THR A 102 -20.46 0.16 -8.28
N GLY A 103 -20.53 -0.18 -9.56
CA GLY A 103 -19.60 0.41 -10.53
C GLY A 103 -19.75 1.93 -10.57
N SER A 104 -18.65 2.67 -10.33
CA SER A 104 -18.60 4.12 -10.47
C SER A 104 -17.52 4.49 -11.50
N LYS A 105 -17.87 5.42 -12.41
CA LYS A 105 -16.94 6.01 -13.39
C LYS A 105 -16.42 7.37 -12.95
N GLU A 106 -16.73 7.79 -11.73
CA GLU A 106 -16.33 9.11 -11.26
C GLU A 106 -14.81 9.19 -11.07
N PRO A 107 -14.17 10.28 -11.54
CA PRO A 107 -12.73 10.48 -11.44
C PRO A 107 -12.34 10.96 -10.05
N VAL A 108 -12.72 10.21 -9.01
CA VAL A 108 -12.39 10.50 -7.60
C VAL A 108 -11.41 9.47 -7.07
N HIS A 109 -10.72 9.82 -5.98
CA HIS A 109 -9.75 8.94 -5.34
C HIS A 109 -10.36 7.59 -4.95
N ARG A 110 -9.56 6.52 -5.06
CA ARG A 110 -10.02 5.15 -4.81
C ARG A 110 -10.61 4.97 -3.41
N LEU A 111 -10.02 5.58 -2.39
CA LEU A 111 -10.55 5.57 -1.02
C LEU A 111 -11.92 6.26 -0.91
N VAL A 112 -12.13 7.35 -1.65
CA VAL A 112 -13.43 8.04 -1.72
C VAL A 112 -14.47 7.12 -2.34
N GLN A 113 -14.13 6.44 -3.45
CA GLN A 113 -15.01 5.45 -4.09
C GLN A 113 -15.38 4.32 -3.12
N LEU A 114 -14.39 3.76 -2.40
CA LEU A 114 -14.65 2.73 -1.38
C LEU A 114 -15.60 3.27 -0.31
N SER A 115 -15.36 4.48 0.20
CA SER A 115 -16.12 5.06 1.31
C SER A 115 -17.59 5.33 1.01
N LYS A 116 -17.96 5.51 -0.28
CA LYS A 116 -19.36 5.65 -0.71
C LYS A 116 -20.25 4.49 -0.27
N ILE A 117 -19.71 3.27 -0.20
CA ILE A 117 -20.51 2.10 0.17
C ILE A 117 -21.06 2.19 1.60
N LEU A 118 -20.46 3.04 2.44
CA LEU A 118 -20.90 3.33 3.81
C LEU A 118 -21.45 4.75 3.98
N GLY A 119 -21.54 5.55 2.90
CA GLY A 119 -21.91 6.97 2.97
C GLY A 119 -20.86 7.86 3.62
N LEU A 120 -19.57 7.51 3.49
CA LEU A 120 -18.44 8.19 4.14
C LEU A 120 -17.55 8.96 3.14
N GLU A 121 -18.00 9.19 1.92
CA GLU A 121 -17.19 9.78 0.84
C GLU A 121 -16.70 11.20 1.11
N ASN A 122 -17.44 11.97 1.92
CA ASN A 122 -17.09 13.35 2.29
C ASN A 122 -16.05 13.41 3.40
N ASN A 123 -15.90 12.33 4.18
CA ASN A 123 -14.85 12.19 5.18
C ASN A 123 -14.39 10.73 5.26
N PRO A 124 -13.63 10.25 4.24
CA PRO A 124 -13.18 8.88 4.19
C PRO A 124 -12.33 8.52 5.42
N PRO A 125 -12.60 7.41 6.11
CA PRO A 125 -11.77 6.99 7.24
C PRO A 125 -10.35 6.69 6.76
N LEU A 126 -9.35 7.21 7.48
CA LEU A 126 -7.95 6.94 7.18
C LEU A 126 -7.67 5.43 7.21
N PRO A 127 -6.85 4.91 6.27
CA PRO A 127 -6.35 3.54 6.37
C PRO A 127 -5.71 3.29 7.73
N LYS A 128 -6.05 2.14 8.33
CA LYS A 128 -5.52 1.72 9.63
C LYS A 128 -4.81 0.39 9.50
N LEU A 129 -3.65 0.28 10.13
CA LEU A 129 -2.89 -0.97 10.22
C LEU A 129 -2.93 -1.46 11.66
N TRP A 130 -3.04 -2.78 11.82
CA TRP A 130 -2.97 -3.42 13.12
C TRP A 130 -1.70 -4.25 13.17
N THR A 131 -0.83 -3.97 14.12
CA THR A 131 0.39 -4.71 14.39
C THR A 131 0.31 -5.30 15.79
N GLY A 132 0.97 -6.43 16.01
CA GLY A 132 1.07 -7.09 17.31
C GLY A 132 2.51 -7.00 17.82
N PRO A 133 2.77 -7.39 19.09
CA PRO A 133 4.11 -7.32 19.70
C PRO A 133 5.20 -7.96 18.85
N GLN A 134 4.93 -9.13 18.26
CA GLN A 134 5.88 -9.83 17.38
C GLN A 134 6.34 -9.01 16.17
N HIS A 135 5.47 -8.17 15.59
CA HIS A 135 5.77 -7.34 14.43
C HIS A 135 6.61 -6.12 14.86
N GLU A 136 6.29 -5.55 16.02
CA GLU A 136 7.02 -4.41 16.58
C GLU A 136 8.42 -4.84 17.06
N ASP A 137 8.54 -6.00 17.70
CA ASP A 137 9.82 -6.57 18.14
C ASP A 137 10.73 -6.90 16.95
N ALA A 138 10.18 -7.52 15.90
CA ALA A 138 10.91 -7.78 14.66
C ALA A 138 11.35 -6.47 13.99
N ALA A 139 10.50 -5.44 13.98
CA ALA A 139 10.84 -4.14 13.43
C ALA A 139 11.99 -3.44 14.17
N VAL A 140 12.09 -3.61 15.50
CA VAL A 140 13.25 -3.13 16.28
C VAL A 140 14.54 -3.86 15.86
N GLN A 141 14.47 -5.16 15.58
CA GLN A 141 15.64 -5.92 15.11
C GLN A 141 16.08 -5.52 13.71
N HIS A 142 15.13 -5.28 12.80
CA HIS A 142 15.43 -4.89 11.42
C HIS A 142 15.85 -3.41 11.30
N ILE A 143 15.23 -2.54 12.09
CA ILE A 143 15.47 -1.10 12.10
C ILE A 143 15.69 -0.65 13.55
N PRO A 144 16.88 -0.91 14.14
CA PRO A 144 17.17 -0.51 15.51
C PRO A 144 17.25 1.02 15.63
N ASP A 145 17.14 1.55 16.84
CA ASP A 145 17.29 2.99 17.09
C ASP A 145 18.69 3.48 16.68
N GLY A 146 18.81 4.76 16.33
CA GLY A 146 20.08 5.37 15.95
C GLY A 146 19.94 6.30 14.76
N ASN A 147 20.68 6.03 13.68
CA ASN A 147 20.66 6.85 12.48
C ASN A 147 19.27 6.87 11.83
N PRO A 148 18.89 8.00 11.19
CA PRO A 148 17.66 8.09 10.43
C PRO A 148 17.57 7.01 9.36
N VAL A 149 16.35 6.69 8.93
CA VAL A 149 16.11 5.62 7.94
C VAL A 149 15.29 6.17 6.77
N LEU A 150 15.88 6.13 5.58
CA LEU A 150 15.20 6.32 4.32
C LEU A 150 14.64 4.98 3.84
N ALA A 151 13.32 4.83 3.84
CA ALA A 151 12.64 3.66 3.30
C ALA A 151 12.38 3.84 1.80
N LEU A 152 12.76 2.85 0.99
CA LEU A 152 12.57 2.85 -0.45
C LEU A 152 11.67 1.68 -0.88
N GLY A 153 10.66 2.01 -1.70
CA GLY A 153 9.86 1.05 -2.47
C GLY A 153 10.15 1.19 -3.96
N PRO A 154 11.27 0.62 -4.45
CA PRO A 154 11.82 0.96 -5.77
C PRO A 154 11.14 0.22 -6.92
N THR A 155 10.22 -0.70 -6.64
CA THR A 155 9.56 -1.54 -7.64
C THR A 155 8.07 -1.24 -7.75
N ALA A 156 7.45 -1.72 -8.82
CA ALA A 156 6.01 -1.74 -8.98
C ALA A 156 5.59 -2.98 -9.76
N ASN A 157 4.33 -3.37 -9.61
CA ASN A 157 3.76 -4.54 -10.30
C ASN A 157 3.63 -4.36 -11.84
N TRP A 158 3.96 -3.18 -12.36
CA TRP A 158 3.94 -2.86 -13.78
C TRP A 158 5.15 -2.00 -14.09
N ARG A 159 6.01 -2.51 -14.99
CA ARG A 159 7.30 -1.91 -15.34
C ARG A 159 7.18 -0.43 -15.75
N ALA A 160 6.11 -0.06 -16.45
CA ALA A 160 5.87 1.33 -16.86
C ALA A 160 5.81 2.33 -15.69
N LYS A 161 5.44 1.86 -14.48
CA LYS A 161 5.35 2.67 -13.26
C LYS A 161 6.64 2.66 -12.42
N THR A 162 7.68 1.99 -12.87
CA THR A 162 8.91 1.78 -12.09
C THR A 162 9.93 2.84 -12.45
N TRP A 163 10.28 3.72 -11.52
CA TRP A 163 11.37 4.67 -11.70
C TRP A 163 12.72 3.95 -11.70
N ARG A 164 13.68 4.46 -12.48
CA ARG A 164 14.95 3.78 -12.74
C ARG A 164 15.76 3.60 -11.44
N ALA A 165 16.43 2.46 -11.32
CA ALA A 165 17.26 2.16 -10.15
C ALA A 165 18.40 3.17 -9.98
N GLU A 166 18.98 3.64 -11.09
CA GLU A 166 20.02 4.67 -11.10
C GLU A 166 19.50 6.00 -10.56
N PHE A 167 18.24 6.35 -10.86
CA PHE A 167 17.62 7.55 -10.33
C PHE A 167 17.29 7.43 -8.84
N PHE A 168 16.88 6.25 -8.37
CA PHE A 168 16.76 5.99 -6.94
C PHE A 168 18.11 6.09 -6.22
N ALA A 169 19.19 5.58 -6.82
CA ALA A 169 20.53 5.66 -6.25
C ALA A 169 20.99 7.12 -6.12
N GLU A 170 20.86 7.92 -7.19
CA GLU A 170 21.21 9.34 -7.16
C GLU A 170 20.36 10.12 -6.13
N LEU A 171 19.06 9.86 -6.07
CA LEU A 171 18.17 10.47 -5.08
C LEU A 171 18.60 10.12 -3.65
N MET A 172 18.89 8.84 -3.39
CA MET A 172 19.35 8.37 -2.09
C MET A 172 20.67 9.05 -1.69
N GLU A 173 21.63 9.17 -2.61
CA GLU A 173 22.90 9.86 -2.33
C GLU A 173 22.68 11.33 -1.95
N GLN A 174 21.83 12.05 -2.69
CA GLN A 174 21.54 13.46 -2.39
C GLN A 174 20.82 13.65 -1.05
N LEU A 175 19.85 12.77 -0.72
CA LEU A 175 19.09 12.87 0.52
C LEU A 175 19.87 12.43 1.76
N THR A 176 20.75 11.43 1.61
CA THR A 176 21.48 10.82 2.73
C THR A 176 22.94 11.28 2.89
N GLY A 177 23.44 12.05 1.91
CA GLY A 177 24.77 12.64 1.94
C GLY A 177 24.94 13.71 3.03
N PRO A 178 26.17 14.24 3.22
CA PRO A 178 26.50 15.13 4.34
C PRO A 178 25.64 16.39 4.48
N THR A 179 25.09 16.89 3.37
CA THR A 179 24.23 18.09 3.32
C THR A 179 22.76 17.76 3.09
N GLY A 180 22.42 16.46 2.99
CA GLY A 180 21.06 16.00 2.73
C GLY A 180 20.17 16.11 3.96
N ILE A 181 18.85 16.11 3.74
CA ILE A 181 17.83 16.19 4.80
C ILE A 181 17.85 14.99 5.76
N LEU A 182 18.50 13.89 5.36
CA LEU A 182 18.66 12.65 6.11
C LEU A 182 20.15 12.25 6.18
N ALA A 183 21.04 13.22 6.45
CA ALA A 183 22.48 12.99 6.50
C ALA A 183 22.86 11.78 7.38
N GLY A 184 23.63 10.85 6.81
CA GLY A 184 24.07 9.63 7.50
C GLY A 184 22.99 8.55 7.66
N ALA A 185 21.84 8.70 7.01
CA ALA A 185 20.77 7.72 7.11
C ALA A 185 21.17 6.34 6.55
N ARG A 186 20.58 5.32 7.17
CA ARG A 186 20.48 3.97 6.61
C ARG A 186 19.36 3.93 5.58
N VAL A 187 19.45 2.97 4.66
CA VAL A 187 18.51 2.84 3.55
C VAL A 187 17.85 1.48 3.63
N ALA A 188 16.55 1.48 3.92
CA ALA A 188 15.76 0.27 3.98
C ALA A 188 15.05 0.04 2.64
N VAL A 189 15.32 -1.09 2.00
CA VAL A 189 14.70 -1.44 0.71
C VAL A 189 13.66 -2.52 0.93
N PHE A 190 12.43 -2.23 0.52
CA PHE A 190 11.28 -3.10 0.68
C PHE A 190 10.72 -3.54 -0.68
N GLY A 191 10.15 -4.73 -0.72
CA GLY A 191 9.54 -5.32 -1.90
C GLY A 191 9.15 -6.78 -1.64
N HIS A 192 8.38 -7.37 -2.54
CA HIS A 192 8.13 -8.81 -2.55
C HIS A 192 9.34 -9.56 -3.13
N GLU A 193 9.52 -10.83 -2.77
CA GLU A 193 10.65 -11.64 -3.27
C GLU A 193 10.70 -11.72 -4.80
N SER A 194 9.53 -11.77 -5.46
CA SER A 194 9.46 -11.75 -6.92
C SER A 194 9.95 -10.44 -7.57
N GLU A 195 10.19 -9.39 -6.78
CA GLU A 195 10.67 -8.09 -7.23
C GLU A 195 12.18 -7.92 -6.99
N ARG A 196 12.86 -8.91 -6.39
CA ARG A 196 14.27 -8.86 -6.03
C ARG A 196 15.17 -8.53 -7.22
N GLU A 197 15.00 -9.21 -8.36
CA GLU A 197 15.80 -8.95 -9.56
C GLU A 197 15.69 -7.50 -10.05
N MET A 198 14.52 -6.87 -9.89
CA MET A 198 14.28 -5.48 -10.29
C MET A 198 14.95 -4.48 -9.35
N ALA A 199 15.01 -4.78 -8.05
CA ALA A 199 15.60 -3.92 -7.04
C ALA A 199 17.11 -4.12 -6.87
N GLU A 200 17.65 -5.25 -7.32
CA GLU A 200 19.06 -5.63 -7.19
C GLU A 200 20.06 -4.54 -7.61
N PRO A 201 19.88 -3.80 -8.73
CA PRO A 201 20.81 -2.73 -9.11
C PRO A 201 20.88 -1.60 -8.06
N LEU A 202 19.73 -1.25 -7.46
CA LEU A 202 19.68 -0.25 -6.39
C LEU A 202 20.35 -0.79 -5.12
N ILE A 203 20.05 -2.03 -4.71
CA ILE A 203 20.64 -2.65 -3.51
C ILE A 203 22.17 -2.63 -3.59
N LYS A 204 22.74 -2.94 -4.76
CA LYS A 204 24.19 -2.92 -5.01
C LYS A 204 24.80 -1.52 -5.00
N ALA A 205 24.01 -0.47 -5.21
CA ALA A 205 24.48 0.91 -5.14
C ALA A 205 24.52 1.45 -3.71
N ILE A 206 23.86 0.79 -2.75
CA ILE A 206 23.85 1.20 -1.34
C ILE A 206 25.10 0.64 -0.65
N PRO A 207 25.89 1.46 0.09
CA PRO A 207 26.98 0.95 0.92
C PRO A 207 26.47 -0.11 1.91
N GLU A 208 27.17 -1.24 2.00
CA GLU A 208 26.75 -2.43 2.74
C GLU A 208 26.40 -2.11 4.20
N GLU A 209 27.21 -1.27 4.86
CA GLU A 209 27.02 -0.84 6.24
C GLU A 209 25.78 0.04 6.48
N ARG A 210 25.19 0.58 5.41
CA ARG A 210 23.97 1.40 5.44
C ARG A 210 22.76 0.70 4.84
N CYS A 211 22.93 -0.47 4.21
CA CYS A 211 21.88 -1.15 3.49
C CYS A 211 21.06 -2.09 4.39
N LEU A 212 19.75 -1.85 4.49
CA LEU A 212 18.79 -2.74 5.13
C LEU A 212 17.94 -3.40 4.02
N ASP A 213 18.45 -4.49 3.44
CA ASP A 213 17.70 -5.30 2.46
C ASP A 213 16.61 -6.12 3.16
N LEU A 214 15.36 -5.70 2.98
CA LEU A 214 14.17 -6.32 3.56
C LEU A 214 13.24 -6.92 2.49
N ILE A 215 13.68 -7.01 1.24
CA ILE A 215 12.86 -7.54 0.13
C ILE A 215 12.58 -9.02 0.35
N GLY A 216 11.30 -9.40 0.42
CA GLY A 216 10.89 -10.80 0.55
C GLY A 216 11.24 -11.45 1.89
N ARG A 217 11.79 -10.71 2.86
CA ARG A 217 12.31 -11.28 4.13
C ARG A 217 11.32 -11.26 5.28
N ILE A 218 10.31 -10.39 5.20
CA ILE A 218 9.38 -10.09 6.29
C ILE A 218 7.94 -9.96 5.76
N ASP A 219 6.96 -10.26 6.61
CA ASP A 219 5.53 -10.14 6.28
C ASP A 219 5.06 -8.68 6.27
N LEU A 220 3.89 -8.41 5.70
CA LEU A 220 3.36 -7.05 5.53
C LEU A 220 3.15 -6.28 6.85
N LEU A 221 2.82 -6.96 7.95
CA LEU A 221 2.64 -6.28 9.24
C LEU A 221 3.98 -5.93 9.86
N THR A 222 4.99 -6.78 9.69
CA THR A 222 6.38 -6.42 10.05
C THR A 222 6.92 -5.30 9.16
N VAL A 223 6.62 -5.30 7.85
CA VAL A 223 6.93 -4.16 6.95
C VAL A 223 6.26 -2.89 7.46
N ALA A 224 4.98 -2.93 7.83
CA ALA A 224 4.28 -1.78 8.39
C ALA A 224 4.95 -1.26 9.67
N ALA A 225 5.35 -2.15 10.59
CA ALA A 225 6.08 -1.78 11.80
C ALA A 225 7.46 -1.18 11.49
N CYS A 226 8.21 -1.73 10.52
CA CYS A 226 9.45 -1.14 10.03
C CYS A 226 9.23 0.26 9.43
N LEU A 227 8.16 0.46 8.66
CA LEU A 227 7.83 1.77 8.08
C LEU A 227 7.53 2.81 9.17
N LYS A 228 6.84 2.44 10.27
CA LYS A 228 6.65 3.34 11.43
C LYS A 228 7.97 3.79 12.07
N ARG A 229 9.02 2.99 11.95
CA ARG A 229 10.37 3.27 12.47
C ARG A 229 11.27 3.97 11.45
N SER A 230 10.73 4.27 10.27
CA SER A 230 11.44 5.00 9.21
C SER A 230 11.11 6.49 9.26
N ASP A 231 12.03 7.32 8.79
CA ASP A 231 11.87 8.78 8.82
C ASP A 231 11.16 9.31 7.57
N LEU A 232 11.43 8.70 6.41
CA LEU A 232 10.85 9.08 5.14
C LEU A 232 10.71 7.86 4.25
N TYR A 233 9.57 7.70 3.60
CA TYR A 233 9.36 6.72 2.55
C TYR A 233 9.30 7.40 1.18
N ILE A 234 10.01 6.82 0.20
CA ILE A 234 9.93 7.22 -1.20
C ILE A 234 9.78 5.97 -2.06
N GLY A 235 8.78 5.93 -2.94
CA GLY A 235 8.60 4.78 -3.81
C GLY A 235 7.58 5.00 -4.91
N ASN A 236 7.53 4.05 -5.84
CA ASN A 236 6.58 4.11 -6.97
C ASN A 236 5.13 3.93 -6.49
N ASP A 237 4.18 4.33 -7.36
CA ASP A 237 2.76 3.98 -7.26
C ASP A 237 2.54 2.45 -7.15
N SER A 238 2.49 1.98 -5.91
CA SER A 238 2.49 0.56 -5.53
C SER A 238 1.70 0.32 -4.25
N GLY A 239 1.42 -0.96 -3.93
CA GLY A 239 0.78 -1.31 -2.66
C GLY A 239 1.60 -0.92 -1.43
N LEU A 240 2.93 -0.95 -1.55
CA LEU A 240 3.86 -0.58 -0.48
C LEU A 240 3.79 0.93 -0.16
N MET A 241 3.59 1.78 -1.16
CA MET A 241 3.36 3.22 -0.95
C MET A 241 2.10 3.48 -0.11
N HIS A 242 1.00 2.78 -0.38
CA HIS A 242 -0.20 2.87 0.45
C HIS A 242 0.02 2.34 1.86
N LEU A 243 0.80 1.25 2.00
CA LEU A 243 1.17 0.70 3.30
C LEU A 243 2.01 1.69 4.12
N ALA A 244 2.96 2.38 3.50
CA ALA A 244 3.76 3.44 4.13
C ALA A 244 2.89 4.60 4.60
N ALA A 245 1.99 5.10 3.74
CA ALA A 245 1.05 6.15 4.11
C ALA A 245 0.17 5.74 5.32
N ALA A 246 -0.31 4.50 5.33
CA ALA A 246 -1.13 3.95 6.40
C ALA A 246 -0.34 3.66 7.70
N ALA A 247 0.98 3.42 7.59
CA ALA A 247 1.88 3.30 8.73
C ALA A 247 2.20 4.66 9.38
N GLY A 248 1.93 5.77 8.69
CA GLY A 248 2.11 7.13 9.20
C GLY A 248 3.50 7.72 8.96
N VAL A 249 4.40 7.00 8.28
CA VAL A 249 5.68 7.56 7.83
C VAL A 249 5.43 8.63 6.75
N PRO A 250 6.14 9.76 6.76
CA PRO A 250 6.11 10.71 5.65
C PRO A 250 6.34 9.98 4.33
N THR A 251 5.38 10.06 3.42
CA THR A 251 5.33 9.19 2.23
C THR A 251 5.30 10.03 0.96
N LEU A 252 6.34 9.92 0.13
CA LEU A 252 6.38 10.49 -1.21
C LEU A 252 6.12 9.40 -2.26
N GLY A 253 5.02 9.53 -2.99
CA GLY A 253 4.72 8.67 -4.13
C GLY A 253 5.29 9.22 -5.43
N LEU A 254 5.98 8.37 -6.20
CA LEU A 254 6.50 8.68 -7.53
C LEU A 254 5.52 8.19 -8.60
N PHE A 255 5.06 9.11 -9.46
CA PHE A 255 4.03 8.82 -10.47
C PHE A 255 4.49 9.13 -11.90
N GLY A 256 3.90 8.43 -12.85
CA GLY A 256 4.15 8.61 -14.28
C GLY A 256 2.90 8.35 -15.10
N PRO A 257 2.67 7.09 -15.53
CA PRO A 257 1.54 6.75 -16.37
C PRO A 257 0.23 6.51 -15.60
N SER A 258 0.24 6.63 -14.27
CA SER A 258 -0.96 6.55 -13.43
C SER A 258 -1.43 7.92 -12.97
N LYS A 259 -2.73 7.98 -12.67
CA LYS A 259 -3.38 9.16 -12.11
C LYS A 259 -3.30 9.16 -10.59
N GLU A 260 -2.50 10.07 -10.05
CA GLU A 260 -2.36 10.37 -8.63
C GLU A 260 -3.66 10.83 -7.97
N GLU A 261 -4.54 11.50 -8.72
CA GLU A 261 -5.91 11.83 -8.27
C GLU A 261 -6.74 10.58 -7.91
N HIS A 262 -6.38 9.41 -8.44
CA HIS A 262 -7.06 8.14 -8.17
C HIS A 262 -6.35 7.29 -7.11
N TYR A 263 -5.01 7.32 -7.07
CA TYR A 263 -4.20 6.38 -6.27
C TYR A 263 -3.07 7.05 -5.48
N GLY A 264 -3.10 8.36 -5.28
CA GLY A 264 -2.14 9.04 -4.41
C GLY A 264 -2.07 8.41 -3.01
N PRO A 265 -0.92 8.48 -2.31
CA PRO A 265 -0.83 8.07 -0.93
C PRO A 265 -1.81 8.91 -0.08
N TRP A 266 -2.59 8.24 0.78
CA TRP A 266 -3.63 8.88 1.59
C TRP A 266 -3.27 8.78 3.07
N GLY A 267 -2.97 9.92 3.68
CA GLY A 267 -2.50 10.03 5.06
C GLY A 267 -2.17 11.48 5.40
N THR A 268 -1.81 11.73 6.66
CA THR A 268 -1.53 13.09 7.17
C THR A 268 -0.29 13.72 6.54
N HIS A 269 0.72 12.89 6.24
CA HIS A 269 2.03 13.33 5.75
C HIS A 269 2.38 12.72 4.39
N CYS A 270 1.51 12.95 3.41
CA CYS A 270 1.68 12.39 2.07
C CYS A 270 2.01 13.48 1.04
N GLY A 271 2.86 13.12 0.08
CA GLY A 271 3.19 13.93 -1.09
C GLY A 271 3.22 13.09 -2.35
N VAL A 272 3.08 13.76 -3.49
CA VAL A 272 3.22 13.14 -4.82
C VAL A 272 4.15 14.01 -5.66
N VAL A 273 5.01 13.36 -6.42
CA VAL A 273 5.74 13.98 -7.53
C VAL A 273 5.57 13.11 -8.76
N ARG A 274 5.38 13.74 -9.93
CA ARG A 274 5.11 13.02 -11.18
C ARG A 274 5.96 13.51 -12.34
N THR A 275 6.07 12.67 -13.38
CA THR A 275 6.60 13.08 -14.68
C THR A 275 5.92 14.35 -15.20
N LYS A 276 6.68 15.19 -15.91
CA LYS A 276 6.14 16.41 -16.57
C LYS A 276 5.24 16.08 -17.77
N GLN A 277 5.29 14.86 -18.29
CA GLN A 277 4.42 14.43 -19.38
C GLN A 277 2.98 14.29 -18.89
N SER A 278 2.02 14.75 -19.70
CA SER A 278 0.60 14.60 -19.36
C SER A 278 0.17 13.14 -19.55
N TYR A 279 -0.88 12.74 -18.83
CA TYR A 279 -1.46 11.40 -18.92
C TYR A 279 -1.89 11.02 -20.34
N ASP A 280 -2.38 12.00 -21.12
CA ASP A 280 -2.87 11.77 -22.48
C ASP A 280 -1.73 11.51 -23.48
N THR A 281 -0.50 11.90 -23.14
CA THR A 281 0.66 11.81 -24.05
C THR A 281 1.75 10.86 -23.57
N VAL A 282 1.67 10.35 -22.33
CA VAL A 282 2.71 9.50 -21.72
C VAL A 282 2.82 8.13 -22.42
N PHE A 283 1.77 7.68 -23.10
CA PHE A 283 1.75 6.42 -23.81
C PHE A 283 2.21 6.60 -25.27
N PRO A 284 3.40 6.10 -25.65
CA PRO A 284 3.84 6.16 -27.03
C PRO A 284 3.02 5.23 -27.93
N PRO A 285 2.94 5.50 -29.24
CA PRO A 285 2.35 4.58 -30.20
C PRO A 285 3.01 3.18 -30.12
N GLY A 286 2.20 2.12 -30.08
CA GLY A 286 2.69 0.74 -29.99
C GLY A 286 3.12 0.30 -28.58
N PHE A 287 2.81 1.09 -27.54
CA PHE A 287 3.05 0.70 -26.17
C PHE A 287 2.35 -0.63 -25.82
N ASP A 288 3.12 -1.54 -25.23
CA ASP A 288 2.69 -2.87 -24.80
C ASP A 288 2.91 -3.01 -23.29
N HIS A 289 1.85 -3.32 -22.55
CA HIS A 289 1.88 -3.38 -21.09
C HIS A 289 2.78 -4.47 -20.50
N LEU A 290 3.19 -5.47 -21.29
CA LEU A 290 3.99 -6.61 -20.85
C LEU A 290 5.48 -6.44 -21.17
N THR A 291 5.78 -5.77 -22.28
CA THR A 291 7.12 -5.75 -22.88
C THR A 291 7.76 -4.36 -22.95
N SER A 292 6.97 -3.29 -22.93
CA SER A 292 7.50 -1.92 -22.99
C SER A 292 8.23 -1.52 -21.70
N ASP A 293 9.21 -0.63 -21.85
CA ASP A 293 10.02 -0.14 -20.74
C ASP A 293 9.25 0.86 -19.84
N THR A 294 9.95 1.41 -18.84
CA THR A 294 9.40 2.42 -17.94
C THR A 294 8.87 3.66 -18.67
N LEU A 295 7.80 4.27 -18.13
CA LEU A 295 7.26 5.56 -18.55
C LEU A 295 7.53 6.65 -17.50
N MET A 296 8.47 6.40 -16.60
CA MET A 296 8.83 7.30 -15.50
C MET A 296 10.02 8.20 -15.83
N ASP A 297 10.64 8.08 -17.00
CA ASP A 297 11.89 8.78 -17.35
C ASP A 297 11.76 10.31 -17.40
N GLY A 298 10.54 10.82 -17.57
CA GLY A 298 10.27 12.27 -17.51
C GLY A 298 10.23 12.86 -16.09
N LEU A 299 10.30 12.02 -15.04
CA LEU A 299 10.47 12.46 -13.66
C LEU A 299 11.96 12.53 -13.32
N SER A 300 12.50 13.73 -13.14
CA SER A 300 13.92 13.93 -12.82
C SER A 300 14.22 13.71 -11.33
N VAL A 301 15.47 13.34 -11.04
CA VAL A 301 15.98 13.18 -9.66
C VAL A 301 15.81 14.47 -8.86
N ASN A 302 16.20 15.61 -9.42
CA ASN A 302 16.06 16.91 -8.75
C ASN A 302 14.62 17.22 -8.33
N ALA A 303 13.63 16.91 -9.19
CA ALA A 303 12.23 17.15 -8.85
C ALA A 303 11.78 16.24 -7.70
N ALA A 304 12.24 14.99 -7.66
CA ALA A 304 11.95 14.08 -6.57
C ALA A 304 12.65 14.47 -5.26
N VAL A 305 13.90 14.96 -5.31
CA VAL A 305 14.65 15.47 -4.15
C VAL A 305 14.00 16.74 -3.58
N GLU A 306 13.59 17.69 -4.44
CA GLU A 306 12.89 18.91 -4.02
C GLU A 306 11.54 18.58 -3.36
N ALA A 307 10.77 17.66 -3.94
CA ALA A 307 9.50 17.21 -3.38
C ALA A 307 9.69 16.48 -2.04
N ALA A 308 10.72 15.63 -1.92
CA ALA A 308 11.09 14.96 -0.68
C ALA A 308 11.47 15.95 0.43
N THR A 309 12.28 16.95 0.07
CA THR A 309 12.73 18.02 0.98
C THR A 309 11.55 18.86 1.48
N THR A 310 10.66 19.26 0.57
CA THR A 310 9.45 20.01 0.90
C THR A 310 8.53 19.21 1.83
N LEU A 311 8.32 17.92 1.53
CA LEU A 311 7.53 17.04 2.37
C LEU A 311 8.13 16.92 3.78
N TRP A 312 9.43 16.69 3.87
CA TRP A 312 10.17 16.56 5.13
C TRP A 312 10.12 17.83 5.99
N GLN A 313 10.32 19.00 5.39
CA GLN A 313 10.22 20.27 6.12
C GLN A 313 8.82 20.46 6.71
N ARG A 314 7.78 20.22 5.90
CA ARG A 314 6.39 20.30 6.35
C ARG A 314 6.08 19.35 7.51
N THR A 315 6.68 18.15 7.55
CA THR A 315 6.46 17.22 8.67
C THR A 315 7.19 17.64 9.93
N LYS A 316 8.38 18.25 9.82
CA LYS A 316 9.11 18.79 10.98
C LYS A 316 8.45 20.02 11.58
N GLU A 317 7.78 20.84 10.78
CA GLU A 317 7.02 22.00 11.28
C GLU A 317 5.73 21.61 12.02
N ALA A 318 5.18 20.44 11.73
CA ALA A 318 3.94 19.95 12.32
C ALA A 318 4.13 19.10 13.60
N ALA A 319 5.38 18.74 13.93
CA ALA A 319 5.76 17.90 15.08
C ALA A 319 6.15 18.75 16.30
#